data_AF-A0A7T3FYS8-F1
#
_entry.id   AF-A0A7T3FYS8-F1
#
_cell.length_a   1.000
_cell.length_b   1.000
_cell.length_c   1.000
_cell.angle_alpha   90.00
_cell.angle_beta   90.00
_cell.angle_gamma   90.00
#
_symmetry.space_group_name_H-M   'P 1'
#
loop_
_entity.id
_entity.type
_entity.pdbx_description
1 polymer ?
#
loop_
_entity_poly.entity_id
_entity_poly.type
_entity_poly.pdbx_seq_one_letter_code
_entity_poly.pdbx_strand_id
1 'polypeptide(L)' 'MSTDVRSFEERSVDEREIVAAVDEADGTARFVVADIAREEAWLSAPESDACSLDEWR' A
#
# COMPACT_ATOMS: atom_id res chain seq x y z
N MET A 1 1.80 -13.82 14.22
CA MET A 1 2.28 -12.49 14.64
C MET A 1 1.60 -11.48 13.74
N SER A 2 0.95 -10.48 14.33
CA SER A 2 0.14 -9.47 13.64
C SER A 2 1.03 -8.49 12.89
N THR A 3 0.64 -8.10 11.68
CA THR A 3 1.29 -7.01 10.95
C THR A 3 0.86 -5.68 11.59
N ASP A 4 1.79 -4.98 12.24
CA ASP A 4 1.56 -3.64 12.79
C ASP A 4 1.40 -2.61 11.65
N VAL A 5 0.15 -2.21 11.38
CA VAL A 5 -0.15 -1.01 10.56
C VAL A 5 0.01 0.23 11.44
N ARG A 6 1.02 1.05 11.16
CA ARG A 6 1.16 2.39 11.76
C ARG A 6 0.43 3.41 10.90
N SER A 7 -0.67 3.94 11.43
CA SER A 7 -1.41 5.05 10.82
C SER A 7 -0.70 6.37 11.15
N PHE A 8 -0.38 7.17 10.13
CA PHE A 8 0.25 8.49 10.29
C PHE A 8 -0.81 9.57 10.13
N GLU A 9 -1.13 10.29 11.21
CA GLU A 9 -2.04 11.45 11.19
C GLU A 9 -1.26 12.76 11.02
N GLU A 10 -1.15 13.24 9.78
CA GLU A 10 -0.85 14.65 9.46
C GLU A 10 -2.13 15.35 9.00
N ARG A 11 -2.73 16.18 9.88
CA ARG A 11 -3.97 16.91 9.57
C ARG A 11 -3.71 18.06 8.60
N SER A 12 -4.16 17.92 7.35
CA SER A 12 -5.39 18.55 6.81
C SER A 12 -5.36 18.54 5.26
N VAL A 13 -5.89 17.46 4.67
CA VAL A 13 -6.14 17.33 3.24
C VAL A 13 -7.48 16.58 3.08
N ASP A 14 -8.51 17.23 2.55
CA ASP A 14 -9.88 16.71 2.32
C ASP A 14 -9.93 15.17 2.22
N GLU A 15 -10.37 14.56 3.33
CA GLU A 15 -10.86 13.18 3.47
C GLU A 15 -10.03 12.08 2.81
N ARG A 16 -8.71 12.26 2.61
CA ARG A 16 -7.89 11.21 1.98
C ARG A 16 -7.83 9.99 2.90
N GLU A 17 -8.43 8.89 2.47
CA GLU A 17 -8.40 7.63 3.20
C GLU A 17 -7.50 6.67 2.42
N ILE A 18 -6.24 6.57 2.83
CA ILE A 18 -5.24 5.74 2.13
C ILE A 18 -5.17 4.37 2.80
N VAL A 19 -5.34 3.31 2.01
CA VAL A 19 -5.22 1.92 2.45
C VAL A 19 -4.13 1.23 1.64
N ALA A 20 -3.35 0.37 2.30
CA ALA A 20 -2.36 -0.48 1.67
C ALA A 20 -2.62 -1.96 2.02
N ALA A 21 -2.52 -2.83 1.02
CA ALA A 21 -2.72 -4.26 1.18
C ALA A 21 -1.79 -5.05 0.25
N VAL A 22 -1.59 -6.33 0.59
CA VAL A 22 -0.98 -7.31 -0.31
C VAL A 22 -2.11 -8.15 -0.88
N ASP A 23 -2.21 -8.20 -2.19
CA ASP A 23 -3.20 -9.00 -2.92
C ASP A 23 -2.49 -10.08 -3.73
N GLU A 24 -3.11 -11.26 -3.83
CA GLU A 24 -2.61 -12.36 -4.66
C GLU A 24 -3.45 -12.45 -5.93
N ALA A 25 -2.88 -12.00 -7.05
CA ALA A 25 -3.54 -12.05 -8.35
C ALA A 25 -2.65 -12.77 -9.36
N ASP A 26 -3.25 -13.67 -10.14
CA ASP A 26 -2.54 -14.44 -11.17
C ASP A 26 -1.34 -15.25 -10.61
N GLY A 27 -1.41 -15.67 -9.35
CA GLY A 27 -0.35 -16.41 -8.65
C GLY A 27 0.87 -15.57 -8.28
N THR A 28 0.78 -14.24 -8.36
CA THR A 28 1.84 -13.30 -7.97
C THR A 28 1.32 -12.35 -6.89
N ALA A 29 2.08 -12.19 -5.80
CA ALA A 29 1.80 -11.20 -4.79
C ALA A 29 2.02 -9.78 -5.34
N ARG A 30 1.06 -8.89 -5.09
CA ARG A 30 1.10 -7.49 -5.51
C ARG A 30 0.84 -6.58 -4.33
N PHE A 31 1.61 -5.49 -4.26
CA PHE A 31 1.37 -4.41 -3.33
C PHE A 31 0.36 -3.45 -3.94
N VAL A 32 -0.74 -3.19 -3.23
CA VAL A 32 -1.78 -2.27 -3.67
C VAL A 32 -1.88 -1.13 -2.67
N VAL A 33 -1.85 0.10 -3.16
CA VAL A 33 -2.10 1.33 -2.38
C VAL A 33 -3.25 2.08 -3.04
N ALA A 34 -4.30 2.37 -2.28
CA ALA A 34 -5.49 3.03 -2.79
C ALA A 34 -5.91 4.18 -1.87
N ASP A 35 -6.23 5.32 -2.48
CA ASP A 35 -7.05 6.36 -1.84
C ASP A 35 -8.51 5.98 -2.04
N ILE A 36 -9.13 5.40 -1.02
CA ILE A 36 -10.50 4.88 -1.11
C ILE A 36 -11.56 5.98 -1.02
N ALA A 37 -11.16 7.22 -0.75
CA ALA A 37 -12.03 8.39 -0.83
C ALA A 37 -12.13 8.95 -2.26
N ARG A 38 -11.35 8.44 -3.22
CA ARG A 38 -11.34 8.91 -4.62
C ARG A 38 -11.47 7.75 -5.59
N GLU A 39 -12.25 7.98 -6.64
CA GLU A 39 -12.37 7.03 -7.74
C GLU A 39 -11.06 6.97 -8.54
N GLU A 40 -10.70 5.78 -9.00
CA GLU A 40 -9.53 5.53 -9.85
C GLU A 40 -8.16 5.96 -9.25
N ALA A 41 -8.13 6.30 -7.96
CA ALA A 41 -6.93 6.76 -7.26
C ALA A 41 -6.22 5.59 -6.56
N TRP A 42 -5.70 4.65 -7.35
CA TRP A 42 -5.00 3.48 -6.83
C TRP A 42 -3.77 3.16 -7.68
N LEU A 43 -2.81 2.48 -7.04
CA LEU A 43 -1.58 2.01 -7.64
C LEU A 43 -1.34 0.56 -7.22
N SER A 44 -0.82 -0.24 -8.13
CA SER A 44 -0.32 -1.58 -7.83
C SER A 44 1.07 -1.79 -8.40
N ALA A 45 1.88 -2.54 -7.66
CA ALA A 45 3.21 -2.97 -8.08
C ALA A 45 3.40 -4.46 -7.76
N PRO A 46 4.06 -5.24 -8.65
CA PRO A 46 4.42 -6.61 -8.33
C PRO A 46 5.48 -6.65 -7.22
N GLU A 47 5.52 -7.73 -6.45
CA GLU A 47 6.52 -7.88 -5.39
C GLU A 47 7.96 -7.76 -5.93
N SER A 48 8.22 -8.24 -7.14
CA SER A 48 9.54 -8.19 -7.79
C SER A 48 10.07 -6.78 -8.06
N ASP A 49 9.20 -5.76 -8.12
CA ASP A 49 9.61 -4.36 -8.32
C ASP A 49 9.96 -3.67 -6.99
N ALA A 50 9.56 -4.25 -5.86
CA ALA A 50 9.92 -3.76 -4.55
C ALA A 50 11.31 -4.30 -4.17
N CYS A 51 12.18 -3.44 -3.66
CA CYS A 51 13.43 -3.91 -3.08
C CYS A 51 13.18 -4.52 -1.70
N SER A 52 14.00 -5.51 -1.35
CA SER A 52 14.01 -6.09 -0.02
C SER A 52 14.48 -5.05 1.01
N LEU A 53 13.95 -5.11 2.23
CA LEU A 53 14.37 -4.20 3.31
C LEU A 53 15.89 -4.27 3.61
N ASP A 54 16.52 -5.43 3.42
CA ASP A 54 17.97 -5.57 3.60
C ASP A 54 18.76 -4.85 2.50
N GLU A 55 18.21 -4.71 1.29
CA GLU A 55 18.81 -3.95 0.19
C GLU A 55 18.70 -2.43 0.40
N TRP A 56 17.79 -1.99 1.26
CA TRP A 56 17.54 -0.57 1.58
C TRP A 56 18.31 -0.08 2.81
N ARG A 57 18.97 -0.98 3.55
CA ARG A 57 19.62 -0.65 4.82
C ARG A 57 20.97 0.03 4.67
#